data_AF-A0A8T3WL54-F1
#
_entry.id   AF-A0A8T3WL54-F1
#
_cell.length_a   1.000
_cell.length_b   1.000
_cell.length_c   1.000
_cell.angle_alpha   90.00
_cell.angle_beta   90.00
_cell.angle_gamma   90.00
#
_symmetry.space_group_name_H-M   'P 1'
#
loop_
_entity.id
_entity.type
_entity.pdbx_description
1 polymer ?
#
loop_
_entity_poly.entity_id
_entity_poly.type
_entity_poly.pdbx_seq_one_letter_code
_entity_poly.pdbx_strand_id
1 'polypeptide(L)'
;MSNEKLIVISVIIVAAIGLGLGLYSLFAVQKTTASFVLPNHGIHWHPHMEIEIKGEKIVIPTNIGIGTQYSNSPYYDSMMDMTNMHTHDDTGVIHWEVMHAPRMEDVHLGNFFEVWGKTFNSNCIFDYCNGPEGMLKMFVNGKENKEFEKYVIKDGDDIVIRFG
;
A
#
# COMPACT_ATOMS: atom_id res chain seq x y z
N MET A 1 -38.16 33.34 -37.42
CA MET A 1 -38.44 32.29 -36.42
C MET A 1 -39.10 32.98 -35.23
N SER A 2 -40.35 32.67 -34.89
CA SER A 2 -41.10 33.44 -33.86
C SER A 2 -40.46 33.28 -32.47
N ASN A 3 -40.50 34.34 -31.65
CA ASN A 3 -39.88 34.38 -30.32
C ASN A 3 -40.32 33.23 -29.41
N GLU A 4 -41.53 32.70 -29.61
CA GLU A 4 -42.06 31.53 -28.89
C GLU A 4 -41.25 30.25 -29.12
N LYS A 5 -40.75 30.02 -30.36
CA LYS A 5 -39.94 28.84 -30.67
C LYS A 5 -38.54 28.91 -30.03
N LEU A 6 -37.99 30.11 -29.87
CA LEU A 6 -36.69 30.32 -29.19
C LEU A 6 -36.77 30.10 -27.68
N ILE A 7 -37.88 30.49 -27.04
CA ILE A 7 -38.09 30.31 -25.60
C ILE A 7 -38.24 28.82 -25.27
N VAL A 8 -39.02 28.08 -26.05
CA VAL A 8 -39.26 26.64 -25.83
C VAL A 8 -37.96 25.81 -25.97
N ILE A 9 -37.12 26.12 -26.96
CA ILE A 9 -35.83 25.43 -27.15
C ILE A 9 -34.87 25.71 -25.98
N SER A 10 -34.84 26.95 -25.50
CA SER A 10 -33.99 27.34 -24.36
C SER A 10 -34.38 26.62 -23.06
N VAL A 11 -35.69 26.46 -22.80
CA VAL A 11 -36.20 25.73 -21.61
C VAL A 11 -35.86 24.24 -21.67
N ILE A 12 -35.95 23.62 -22.84
CA ILE A 12 -35.64 22.18 -23.03
C ILE A 12 -34.15 21.90 -22.81
N ILE A 13 -33.25 22.78 -23.30
CA ILE A 13 -31.80 22.64 -23.13
C ILE A 13 -31.41 22.76 -21.65
N VAL A 14 -31.99 23.75 -20.93
CA VAL A 14 -31.72 23.94 -19.50
C VAL A 14 -32.23 22.74 -18.68
N ALA A 15 -33.41 22.20 -19.01
CA ALA A 15 -33.94 21.01 -18.36
C ALA A 15 -33.07 19.76 -18.61
N ALA A 16 -32.55 19.57 -19.82
CA ALA A 16 -31.68 18.45 -20.17
C ALA A 16 -30.31 18.52 -19.46
N ILE A 17 -29.71 19.72 -19.33
CA ILE A 17 -28.47 19.93 -18.59
C ILE A 17 -28.69 19.69 -17.09
N GLY A 18 -29.81 20.19 -16.53
CA GLY A 18 -30.18 19.98 -15.14
C GLY A 18 -30.42 18.49 -14.79
N LEU A 19 -31.08 17.74 -15.67
CA LEU A 19 -31.26 16.29 -15.53
C LEU A 19 -29.94 15.53 -15.69
N GLY A 20 -29.08 15.91 -16.64
CA GLY A 20 -27.76 15.31 -16.82
C GLY A 20 -26.84 15.53 -15.62
N LEU A 21 -26.83 16.72 -15.04
CA LEU A 21 -26.09 17.04 -13.82
C LEU A 21 -26.68 16.33 -12.59
N GLY A 22 -28.01 16.30 -12.47
CA GLY A 22 -28.71 15.60 -11.39
C GLY A 22 -28.44 14.08 -11.41
N LEU A 23 -28.44 13.47 -12.61
CA LEU A 23 -28.06 12.07 -12.79
C LEU A 23 -26.57 11.85 -12.54
N TYR A 24 -25.68 12.71 -13.04
CA TYR A 24 -24.24 12.61 -12.76
C TYR A 24 -23.95 12.66 -11.25
N SER A 25 -24.70 13.47 -10.50
CA SER A 25 -24.60 13.57 -9.04
C SER A 25 -25.04 12.30 -8.31
N LEU A 26 -26.02 11.56 -8.86
CA LEU A 26 -26.47 10.26 -8.36
C LEU A 26 -25.48 9.13 -8.70
N PHE A 27 -24.74 9.27 -9.80
CA PHE A 27 -23.64 8.37 -10.20
C PHE A 27 -22.27 8.76 -9.64
N ALA A 28 -22.13 9.93 -9.00
CA ALA A 28 -20.94 10.29 -8.24
C ALA A 28 -20.93 9.48 -6.94
N VAL A 29 -20.59 8.20 -7.13
CA VAL A 29 -20.45 7.12 -6.17
C VAL A 29 -19.87 7.64 -4.85
N GLN A 30 -20.57 7.34 -3.76
CA GLN A 30 -20.03 7.41 -2.41
C GLN A 30 -18.62 6.78 -2.39
N LYS A 31 -17.58 7.61 -2.28
CA LYS A 31 -16.25 7.17 -1.85
C LYS A 31 -16.37 6.81 -0.36
N THR A 32 -16.89 5.63 -0.07
CA THR A 32 -16.86 5.07 1.27
C THR A 32 -15.43 4.58 1.49
N THR A 33 -14.53 5.46 1.92
CA THR A 33 -13.27 5.02 2.53
C THR A 33 -13.65 4.43 3.88
N ALA A 34 -13.91 3.12 3.92
CA ALA A 34 -13.88 2.41 5.19
C ALA A 34 -12.48 2.61 5.76
N SER A 35 -12.35 3.45 6.77
CA SER A 35 -11.08 3.64 7.48
C SER A 35 -10.71 2.29 8.07
N PHE A 36 -9.53 1.78 7.70
CA PHE A 36 -9.00 0.57 8.32
C PHE A 36 -8.79 0.83 9.82
N VAL A 37 -9.26 -0.08 10.66
CA VAL A 37 -9.12 -0.02 12.11
C VAL A 37 -8.22 -1.16 12.54
N LEU A 38 -7.18 -0.85 13.29
CA LEU A 38 -6.27 -1.86 13.82
C LEU A 38 -6.97 -2.76 14.84
N PRO A 39 -6.58 -4.05 14.92
CA PRO A 39 -7.02 -4.94 15.98
C PRO A 39 -6.66 -4.41 17.37
N ASN A 40 -7.49 -4.70 18.36
CA ASN A 40 -7.23 -4.40 19.77
C ASN A 40 -6.49 -5.53 20.51
N HIS A 41 -5.92 -6.47 19.76
CA HIS A 41 -5.17 -7.63 20.23
C HIS A 41 -3.93 -7.81 19.35
N GLY A 42 -3.02 -8.68 19.79
CA GLY A 42 -1.85 -9.06 19.00
C GLY A 42 -2.25 -9.58 17.62
N ILE A 43 -1.36 -9.38 16.65
CA ILE A 43 -1.57 -9.78 15.26
C ILE A 43 -0.54 -10.82 14.85
N HIS A 44 -0.96 -11.67 13.92
CA HIS A 44 -0.11 -12.59 13.18
C HIS A 44 -0.58 -12.54 11.74
N TRP A 45 0.08 -11.73 10.92
CA TRP A 45 -0.30 -11.50 9.54
C TRP A 45 0.73 -12.06 8.57
N HIS A 46 0.27 -12.41 7.37
CA HIS A 46 1.07 -13.01 6.29
C HIS A 46 0.92 -12.26 4.97
N PRO A 47 1.31 -10.97 4.88
CA PRO A 47 1.42 -10.30 3.60
C PRO A 47 2.46 -10.99 2.69
N HIS A 48 2.19 -10.97 1.39
CA HIS A 48 3.12 -11.39 0.35
C HIS A 48 3.74 -10.16 -0.32
N MET A 49 5.03 -10.23 -0.65
CA MET A 49 5.75 -9.15 -1.31
C MET A 49 6.55 -9.65 -2.52
N GLU A 50 6.41 -8.93 -3.63
CA GLU A 50 7.26 -9.06 -4.81
C GLU A 50 7.97 -7.73 -5.10
N ILE A 51 9.26 -7.79 -5.44
CA ILE A 51 10.06 -6.65 -5.88
C ILE A 51 10.55 -6.91 -7.30
N GLU A 52 10.34 -5.95 -8.19
CA GLU A 52 10.79 -6.00 -9.58
C GLU A 52 11.61 -4.74 -9.90
N ILE A 53 12.83 -4.91 -10.41
CA ILE A 53 13.72 -3.81 -10.80
C ILE A 53 14.12 -4.00 -12.25
N LYS A 54 13.77 -3.03 -13.10
CA LYS A 54 14.04 -3.03 -14.55
C LYS A 54 13.59 -4.32 -15.26
N GLY A 55 12.46 -4.89 -14.84
CA GLY A 55 11.89 -6.13 -15.39
C GLY A 55 12.39 -7.42 -14.72
N GLU A 56 13.35 -7.33 -13.80
CA GLU A 56 13.91 -8.49 -13.10
C GLU A 56 13.33 -8.62 -11.68
N LYS A 57 12.86 -9.83 -11.33
CA LYS A 57 12.39 -10.12 -9.98
C LYS A 57 13.56 -10.21 -9.01
N ILE A 58 13.46 -9.51 -7.89
CA ILE A 58 14.40 -9.59 -6.78
C ILE A 58 13.88 -10.58 -5.74
N VAL A 59 14.71 -11.55 -5.39
CA VAL A 59 14.39 -12.51 -4.32
C VAL A 59 14.44 -11.80 -2.97
N ILE A 60 13.41 -11.99 -2.15
CA ILE A 60 13.42 -11.65 -0.73
C ILE A 60 14.02 -12.86 0.02
N PRO A 61 15.21 -12.73 0.65
CA PRO A 61 15.84 -13.85 1.34
C PRO A 61 15.01 -14.44 2.48
N THR A 62 15.22 -15.72 2.73
CA THR A 62 14.88 -16.39 4.00
C THR A 62 15.66 -15.79 5.17
N ASN A 63 15.12 -15.92 6.39
CA ASN A 63 15.73 -15.54 7.67
C ASN A 63 16.03 -14.04 7.85
N ILE A 64 15.35 -13.16 7.12
CA ILE A 64 15.34 -11.74 7.47
C ILE A 64 14.70 -11.62 8.85
N GLY A 65 15.34 -10.89 9.75
CA GLY A 65 14.82 -10.66 11.10
C GLY A 65 15.03 -11.81 12.09
N ILE A 66 15.59 -12.94 11.68
CA ILE A 66 15.79 -14.12 12.55
C ILE A 66 17.22 -14.16 13.11
N GLY A 67 17.34 -14.29 14.43
CA GLY A 67 18.59 -14.53 15.15
C GLY A 67 19.13 -13.32 15.91
N THR A 68 20.07 -13.60 16.82
CA THR A 68 20.64 -12.63 17.76
C THR A 68 21.35 -11.44 17.11
N GLN A 69 21.70 -11.50 15.84
CA GLN A 69 22.26 -10.35 15.12
C GLN A 69 21.29 -9.16 15.04
N TYR A 70 19.99 -9.42 15.23
CA TYR A 70 18.96 -8.39 15.29
C TYR A 70 18.67 -7.90 16.72
N SER A 71 19.42 -8.32 17.75
CA SER A 71 19.12 -8.02 19.17
C SER A 71 19.09 -6.54 19.51
N ASN A 72 19.70 -5.68 18.69
CA ASN A 72 19.69 -4.23 18.85
C ASN A 72 18.53 -3.54 18.10
N SER A 73 17.75 -4.29 17.33
CA SER A 73 16.58 -3.78 16.63
C SER A 73 15.47 -3.43 17.62
N PRO A 74 14.77 -2.30 17.47
CA PRO A 74 13.59 -2.00 18.28
C PRO A 74 12.44 -2.99 18.04
N TYR A 75 12.52 -3.78 16.98
CA TYR A 75 11.54 -4.78 16.57
C TYR A 75 11.83 -6.17 17.14
N TYR A 76 12.95 -6.35 17.85
CA TYR A 76 13.42 -7.65 18.33
C TYR A 76 12.62 -8.19 19.52
N ASP A 77 12.20 -9.44 19.44
CA ASP A 77 11.65 -10.20 20.56
C ASP A 77 12.64 -11.28 21.02
N SER A 78 13.21 -11.07 22.21
CA SER A 78 14.17 -12.00 22.82
C SER A 78 13.58 -13.36 23.19
N MET A 79 12.25 -13.49 23.31
CA MET A 79 11.60 -14.77 23.59
C MET A 79 11.48 -15.63 22.32
N MET A 80 11.41 -14.99 21.15
CA MET A 80 11.34 -15.65 19.84
C MET A 80 12.70 -15.77 19.15
N ASP A 81 13.71 -15.04 19.62
CA ASP A 81 15.04 -14.93 18.99
C ASP A 81 14.96 -14.38 17.55
N MET A 82 14.00 -13.47 17.31
CA MET A 82 13.73 -12.85 16.01
C MET A 82 12.97 -11.53 16.19
N THR A 83 12.90 -10.72 15.13
CA THR A 83 12.04 -9.53 15.08
C THR A 83 10.58 -9.89 14.87
N ASN A 84 9.68 -9.01 15.30
CA ASN A 84 8.24 -9.11 15.05
C ASN A 84 7.86 -9.04 13.55
N MET A 85 8.84 -8.85 12.67
CA MET A 85 8.69 -8.92 11.23
C MET A 85 9.83 -9.76 10.65
N HIS A 86 9.53 -10.88 10.03
CA HIS A 86 10.58 -11.81 9.58
C HIS A 86 10.15 -12.67 8.39
N THR A 87 11.11 -13.38 7.78
CA THR A 87 10.84 -14.36 6.70
C THR A 87 11.37 -15.74 7.10
N HIS A 88 10.59 -16.78 6.80
CA HIS A 88 11.03 -18.18 6.99
C HIS A 88 11.59 -18.80 5.71
N ASP A 89 11.20 -18.32 4.54
CA ASP A 89 11.64 -18.82 3.24
C ASP A 89 11.81 -17.68 2.22
N ASP A 90 12.05 -18.02 0.96
CA ASP A 90 12.23 -17.09 -0.15
C ASP A 90 10.98 -16.91 -1.02
N THR A 91 9.81 -17.34 -0.53
CA THR A 91 8.54 -17.26 -1.29
C THR A 91 7.98 -15.84 -1.37
N GLY A 92 8.51 -14.91 -0.58
CA GLY A 92 8.00 -13.53 -0.47
C GLY A 92 6.95 -13.34 0.62
N VAL A 93 6.60 -14.38 1.38
CA VAL A 93 5.74 -14.24 2.57
C VAL A 93 6.54 -13.60 3.72
N ILE A 94 5.99 -12.52 4.27
CA ILE A 94 6.54 -11.84 5.44
C ILE A 94 5.61 -12.13 6.61
N HIS A 95 6.17 -12.59 7.71
CA HIS A 95 5.47 -12.73 8.98
C HIS A 95 5.45 -11.38 9.69
N TRP A 96 4.28 -10.95 10.14
CA TRP A 96 4.12 -9.75 10.97
C TRP A 96 3.40 -10.10 12.27
N GLU A 97 4.17 -10.24 13.34
CA GLU A 97 3.80 -10.88 14.60
C GLU A 97 3.96 -9.90 15.78
N VAL A 98 3.00 -8.98 15.94
CA VAL A 98 3.00 -8.03 17.08
C VAL A 98 2.23 -8.66 18.24
N MET A 99 2.90 -8.87 19.37
CA MET A 99 2.31 -9.57 20.52
C MET A 99 1.23 -8.77 21.27
N HIS A 100 1.22 -7.45 21.11
CA HIS A 100 0.22 -6.55 21.68
C HIS A 100 -0.65 -5.90 20.61
N ALA A 101 -1.70 -5.19 21.01
CA ALA A 101 -2.46 -4.36 20.08
C ALA A 101 -1.51 -3.44 19.29
N PRO A 102 -1.44 -3.55 17.95
CA PRO A 102 -0.52 -2.75 17.16
C PRO A 102 -1.00 -1.30 17.11
N ARG A 103 -0.03 -0.39 16.98
CA ARG A 103 -0.24 0.99 16.53
C ARG A 103 0.07 1.08 15.04
N MET A 104 -0.32 2.18 14.39
CA MET A 104 -0.10 2.33 12.94
C MET A 104 1.39 2.26 12.58
N GLU A 105 2.23 2.87 13.41
CA GLU A 105 3.68 2.83 13.27
C GLU A 105 4.28 1.43 13.41
N ASP A 106 3.60 0.50 14.11
CA ASP A 106 4.10 -0.87 14.31
C ASP A 106 3.87 -1.74 13.05
N VAL A 107 3.07 -1.27 12.09
CA VAL A 107 2.66 -2.01 10.87
C VAL A 107 2.95 -1.23 9.58
N HIS A 108 3.89 -0.28 9.63
CA HIS A 108 4.37 0.44 8.44
C HIS A 108 5.33 -0.43 7.63
N LEU A 109 5.06 -0.55 6.33
CA LEU A 109 5.88 -1.31 5.38
C LEU A 109 7.38 -1.00 5.43
N GLY A 110 7.74 0.27 5.66
CA GLY A 110 9.12 0.71 5.77
C GLY A 110 9.91 0.01 6.88
N ASN A 111 9.25 -0.39 7.97
CA ASN A 111 9.92 -1.08 9.08
C ASN A 111 10.59 -2.37 8.58
N PHE A 112 9.95 -3.10 7.65
CA PHE A 112 10.49 -4.39 7.17
C PHE A 112 11.79 -4.17 6.41
N PHE A 113 11.87 -3.10 5.63
CA PHE A 113 13.08 -2.71 4.95
C PHE A 113 14.17 -2.23 5.90
N GLU A 114 13.82 -1.61 7.03
CA GLU A 114 14.77 -1.31 8.10
C GLU A 114 15.36 -2.58 8.72
N VAL A 115 14.51 -3.57 9.05
CA VAL A 115 14.96 -4.88 9.54
C VAL A 115 15.85 -5.59 8.51
N TRP A 116 15.49 -5.51 7.22
CA TRP A 116 16.28 -6.08 6.14
C TRP A 116 17.59 -5.30 5.88
N GLY A 117 17.73 -4.07 6.39
CA GLY A 117 18.89 -3.20 6.11
C GLY A 117 18.90 -2.69 4.67
N LYS A 118 17.73 -2.41 4.11
CA LYS A 118 17.51 -1.94 2.74
C LYS A 118 16.77 -0.61 2.72
N THR A 119 17.09 0.24 1.75
CA THR A 119 16.35 1.49 1.54
C THR A 119 15.00 1.20 0.91
N PHE A 120 13.92 1.71 1.50
CA PHE A 120 12.64 1.82 0.84
C PHE A 120 11.91 3.07 1.31
N ASN A 121 11.53 3.92 0.37
CA ASN A 121 10.67 5.07 0.59
C ASN A 121 9.99 5.50 -0.71
N SER A 122 9.13 6.50 -0.66
CA SER A 122 8.43 7.08 -1.82
C SER A 122 9.34 7.52 -2.98
N ASN A 123 10.65 7.66 -2.75
CA ASN A 123 11.62 8.03 -3.77
C ASN A 123 12.52 6.88 -4.25
N CYS A 124 12.86 5.91 -3.39
CA CYS A 124 13.88 4.92 -3.69
C CYS A 124 13.53 3.51 -3.19
N ILE A 125 13.99 2.50 -3.93
CA ILE A 125 14.09 1.10 -3.53
C ILE A 125 15.54 0.65 -3.72
N PHE A 126 16.20 0.23 -2.65
CA PHE A 126 17.65 -0.02 -2.61
C PHE A 126 18.42 1.22 -3.10
N ASP A 127 19.25 1.06 -4.13
CA ASP A 127 20.03 2.13 -4.75
C ASP A 127 19.33 2.77 -5.96
N TYR A 128 18.09 2.36 -6.27
CA TYR A 128 17.31 2.86 -7.41
C TYR A 128 16.33 3.91 -6.95
N CYS A 129 16.49 5.14 -7.45
CA CYS A 129 15.64 6.28 -7.11
C CYS A 129 14.94 6.83 -8.35
N ASN A 130 13.77 7.43 -8.14
CA ASN A 130 12.99 8.10 -9.19
C ASN A 130 13.87 9.06 -10.01
N GLY A 131 13.83 8.93 -11.33
CA GLY A 131 14.62 9.76 -12.22
C GLY A 131 14.55 9.32 -13.68
N PRO A 132 15.51 9.76 -14.52
CA PRO A 132 15.55 9.41 -15.94
C PRO A 132 15.64 7.90 -16.22
N GLU A 133 16.12 7.11 -15.26
CA GLU A 133 16.28 5.66 -15.40
C GLU A 133 15.02 4.85 -15.10
N GLY A 134 13.99 5.46 -14.50
CA GLY A 134 12.78 4.77 -14.10
C GLY A 134 12.06 5.46 -12.94
N MET A 135 10.84 4.99 -12.71
CA MET A 135 9.99 5.46 -11.61
C MET A 135 9.58 4.30 -10.71
N LEU A 136 9.65 4.54 -9.41
CA LEU A 136 9.16 3.66 -8.38
C LEU A 136 7.63 3.70 -8.33
N LYS A 137 7.02 2.53 -8.36
CA LYS A 137 5.59 2.31 -8.19
C LYS A 137 5.38 1.19 -7.17
N MET A 138 4.32 1.32 -6.39
CA MET A 138 3.87 0.29 -5.48
C MET A 138 2.41 -0.02 -5.77
N PHE A 139 2.07 -1.29 -5.72
CA PHE A 139 0.71 -1.79 -5.86
C PHE A 139 0.40 -2.64 -4.64
N VAL A 140 -0.81 -2.50 -4.13
CA VAL A 140 -1.35 -3.34 -3.06
C VAL A 140 -2.64 -3.93 -3.58
N ASN A 141 -2.74 -5.25 -3.59
CA ASN A 141 -3.89 -6.01 -4.09
C ASN A 141 -4.28 -5.58 -5.51
N GLY A 142 -3.26 -5.44 -6.38
CA GLY A 142 -3.41 -5.04 -7.78
C GLY A 142 -3.76 -3.56 -8.02
N LYS A 143 -3.86 -2.72 -6.97
CA LYS A 143 -4.17 -1.29 -7.09
C LYS A 143 -2.96 -0.45 -6.74
N GLU A 144 -2.69 0.59 -7.54
CA GLU A 144 -1.59 1.50 -7.26
C GLU A 144 -1.79 2.19 -5.90
N ASN A 145 -0.75 2.19 -5.09
CA ASN A 145 -0.71 2.78 -3.76
C ASN A 145 0.47 3.75 -3.67
N LYS A 146 0.27 4.90 -3.01
CA LYS A 146 1.25 6.00 -2.91
C LYS A 146 1.74 6.25 -1.49
N GLU A 147 1.42 5.36 -0.55
CA GLU A 147 1.82 5.46 0.86
C GLU A 147 3.25 4.93 1.09
N PHE A 148 3.75 4.07 0.21
CA PHE A 148 5.11 3.52 0.22
C PHE A 148 5.55 3.04 1.61
N GLU A 149 6.62 3.60 2.18
CA GLU A 149 7.15 3.22 3.49
C GLU A 149 6.12 3.40 4.62
N LYS A 150 5.12 4.24 4.43
CA LYS A 150 4.05 4.53 5.39
C LYS A 150 2.81 3.69 5.17
N TYR A 151 2.81 2.78 4.20
CA TYR A 151 1.68 1.88 3.98
C TYR A 151 1.46 1.03 5.22
N VAL A 152 0.23 1.05 5.72
CA VAL A 152 -0.24 0.24 6.85
C VAL A 152 -0.64 -1.12 6.30
N ILE A 153 0.20 -2.13 6.56
CA ILE A 153 -0.02 -3.49 6.06
C ILE A 153 -1.25 -4.14 6.71
N LYS A 154 -1.84 -5.09 6.00
CA LYS A 154 -2.93 -5.96 6.46
C LYS A 154 -2.61 -7.41 6.17
N ASP A 155 -3.33 -8.29 6.87
CA ASP A 155 -3.24 -9.72 6.61
C ASP A 155 -3.62 -10.06 5.16
N GLY A 156 -2.83 -10.92 4.53
CA GLY A 156 -3.04 -11.39 3.16
C GLY A 156 -2.87 -10.32 2.07
N ASP A 157 -2.35 -9.14 2.38
CA ASP A 157 -2.00 -8.14 1.35
C ASP A 157 -1.00 -8.74 0.35
N ASP A 158 -1.27 -8.54 -0.94
CA ASP A 158 -0.30 -8.80 -2.01
C ASP A 158 0.33 -7.46 -2.45
N ILE A 159 1.60 -7.28 -2.11
CA ILE A 159 2.36 -6.04 -2.30
C ILE A 159 3.35 -6.23 -3.44
N VAL A 160 3.27 -5.40 -4.47
CA VAL A 160 4.22 -5.41 -5.59
C VAL A 160 4.90 -4.06 -5.69
N ILE A 161 6.23 -4.04 -5.56
CA ILE A 161 7.07 -2.84 -5.71
C ILE A 161 7.83 -2.96 -7.02
N ARG A 162 7.68 -2.00 -7.91
CA ARG A 162 8.33 -1.97 -9.22
C ARG A 162 9.17 -0.71 -9.41
N PHE A 163 10.38 -0.86 -9.90
CA PHE A 163 11.20 0.23 -10.42
C PHE A 163 11.50 0.00 -11.90
N GLY A 164 11.22 0.98 -12.76
CA GLY A 164 11.55 0.95 -14.19
C GLY A 164 10.78 1.96 -15.02
#